data_AF-A0A8S3ZW64-F1
#
_entry.id   AF-A0A8S3ZW64-F1
#
_cell.length_a   1.000
_cell.length_b   1.000
_cell.length_c   1.000
_cell.angle_alpha   90.00
_cell.angle_beta   90.00
_cell.angle_gamma   90.00
#
_symmetry.space_group_name_H-M   'P 1'
#
loop_
_entity.id
_entity.type
_entity.pdbx_description
1 polymer ?
#
loop_
_entity_poly.entity_id
_entity_poly.type
_entity_poly.pdbx_seq_one_letter_code
_entity_poly.pdbx_strand_id
1 'polypeptide(L)'
;MFTDAPESPTQLDDVVYTNLKEEANAAKGQVDFLNSVIVELQSKNQELMHRLSVMEDSGIHTNGEFSEPVETPTRSRAPPRLFCDICDVFDLHDTEDCPQQAMSSSPEPSRHHGDPKNTRPYCNICEVFGHSTEQCDDEQTF
;
A
#
# COMPACT_ATOMS: atom_id res chain seq x y z
N MET A 1 84.24 -21.45 -13.15
CA MET A 1 83.13 -20.75 -12.48
C MET A 1 82.46 -19.89 -13.53
N PHE A 2 81.43 -20.41 -14.17
CA PHE A 2 80.66 -19.69 -15.19
C PHE A 2 79.68 -18.78 -14.46
N THR A 3 79.80 -17.47 -14.69
CA THR A 3 78.87 -16.46 -14.23
C THR A 3 77.78 -16.34 -15.29
N ASP A 4 76.59 -16.86 -15.01
CA ASP A 4 75.39 -16.56 -15.79
C ASP A 4 75.08 -15.07 -15.67
N ALA A 5 75.09 -14.38 -16.81
CA ALA A 5 74.58 -13.02 -16.92
C ALA A 5 73.04 -13.06 -16.92
N PRO A 6 72.34 -12.11 -16.29
CA PRO A 6 70.90 -12.05 -16.38
C PRO A 6 70.50 -11.68 -17.81
N GLU A 7 69.80 -12.57 -18.50
CA GLU A 7 69.17 -12.28 -19.80
C GLU A 7 68.24 -11.08 -19.65
N SER A 8 68.44 -10.07 -20.49
CA SER A 8 67.61 -8.85 -20.52
C SER A 8 66.19 -9.20 -20.97
N PRO A 9 65.14 -8.67 -20.30
CA PRO A 9 63.77 -8.94 -20.69
C PRO A 9 63.53 -8.48 -22.13
N THR A 10 62.87 -9.32 -22.92
CA THR A 10 62.61 -9.01 -24.33
C THR A 10 61.48 -7.97 -24.40
N GLN A 11 61.53 -7.05 -25.38
CA GLN A 11 60.50 -6.01 -25.57
C GLN A 11 59.04 -6.53 -25.60
N LEU A 12 58.85 -7.81 -25.96
CA LEU A 12 57.56 -8.50 -25.92
C LEU A 12 57.04 -8.68 -24.48
N ASP A 13 57.92 -8.97 -23.53
CA ASP A 13 57.56 -9.18 -22.12
C ASP A 13 57.07 -7.88 -21.47
N ASP A 14 57.68 -6.75 -21.82
CA ASP A 14 57.25 -5.42 -21.37
C ASP A 14 55.86 -5.06 -21.90
N VAL A 15 55.58 -5.34 -23.19
CA VAL A 15 54.26 -5.08 -23.80
C VAL A 15 53.17 -5.97 -23.19
N VAL A 16 53.48 -7.24 -22.91
CA VAL A 16 52.55 -8.15 -22.23
C VAL A 16 52.29 -7.68 -20.81
N TYR A 17 53.33 -7.25 -20.08
CA TYR A 17 53.20 -6.72 -18.74
C TYR A 17 52.34 -5.45 -18.67
N THR A 18 52.50 -4.53 -19.64
CA THR A 18 51.66 -3.32 -19.70
C THR A 18 50.20 -3.66 -19.96
N ASN A 19 49.90 -4.58 -20.89
CA ASN A 19 48.53 -4.99 -21.18
C ASN A 19 47.87 -5.65 -19.97
N LEU A 20 48.56 -6.58 -19.29
CA LEU A 20 48.05 -7.22 -18.08
C LEU A 20 47.81 -6.21 -16.94
N LYS A 21 48.66 -5.19 -16.83
CA LYS A 21 48.48 -4.11 -15.85
C LYS A 21 47.28 -3.24 -16.17
N GLU A 22 47.04 -2.93 -17.43
CA GLU A 22 45.86 -2.19 -17.87
C GLU A 22 44.56 -2.98 -17.64
N GLU A 23 44.54 -4.26 -17.98
CA GLU A 23 43.41 -5.16 -17.69
C GLU A 23 43.15 -5.28 -16.20
N ALA A 24 44.20 -5.41 -15.38
CA ALA A 24 44.07 -5.44 -13.92
C ALA A 24 43.51 -4.13 -13.37
N ASN A 25 43.93 -2.99 -13.91
CA ASN A 25 43.40 -1.68 -13.52
C ASN A 25 41.94 -1.51 -13.94
N ALA A 26 41.56 -1.98 -15.13
CA ALA A 26 40.18 -1.96 -15.61
C ALA A 26 39.27 -2.85 -14.73
N ALA A 27 39.72 -4.06 -14.41
CA ALA A 27 39.01 -4.96 -13.51
C ALA A 27 38.88 -4.37 -12.10
N LYS A 28 39.94 -3.74 -11.58
CA LYS A 28 39.90 -3.02 -10.30
C LYS A 28 38.89 -1.87 -10.34
N GLY A 29 38.86 -1.08 -11.41
CA GLY A 29 37.89 0.00 -11.58
C GLY A 29 36.44 -0.50 -11.63
N GLN A 30 36.19 -1.65 -12.27
CA GLN A 30 34.86 -2.29 -12.25
C GLN A 30 34.46 -2.73 -10.84
N VAL A 31 35.39 -3.31 -10.07
CA VAL A 31 35.16 -3.69 -8.67
C VAL A 31 34.85 -2.46 -7.82
N ASP A 32 35.61 -1.38 -7.96
CA ASP A 32 35.37 -0.14 -7.22
C ASP A 32 34.02 0.49 -7.56
N PHE A 33 33.63 0.48 -8.85
CA PHE A 33 32.30 0.92 -9.28
C PHE A 33 31.19 0.07 -8.65
N LEU A 34 31.29 -1.26 -8.74
CA LEU A 34 30.30 -2.16 -8.14
C LEU A 34 30.20 -1.96 -6.62
N ASN A 35 31.32 -1.78 -5.93
CA ASN A 35 31.33 -1.48 -4.50
C ASN A 35 30.59 -0.17 -4.19
N SER A 36 30.76 0.88 -5.00
CA SER A 36 30.01 2.13 -4.82
C SER A 36 28.49 1.96 -4.99
N VAL A 37 28.07 1.18 -6.00
CA VAL A 37 26.65 0.87 -6.25
C VAL A 37 26.06 0.03 -5.13
N ILE A 38 26.82 -0.95 -4.61
CA ILE A 38 26.38 -1.80 -3.50
C ILE A 38 26.12 -0.94 -2.25
N VAL A 39 27.02 -0.02 -1.91
CA VAL A 39 26.84 0.89 -0.76
C VAL A 39 25.61 1.77 -0.93
N GLU A 40 25.41 2.34 -2.12
CA GLU A 40 24.22 3.16 -2.41
C GLU A 40 22.92 2.36 -2.26
N LEU A 41 22.87 1.15 -2.81
CA LEU A 41 21.71 0.27 -2.71
C LEU A 41 21.44 -0.17 -1.27
N GLN A 42 22.48 -0.49 -0.50
CA GLN A 42 22.34 -0.83 0.92
C GLN A 42 21.80 0.35 1.73
N SER A 43 22.30 1.57 1.50
CA SER A 43 21.79 2.78 2.16
C SER A 43 20.32 3.02 1.83
N LYS A 44 19.93 2.91 0.56
CA LYS A 44 18.52 3.04 0.13
C LYS A 44 17.63 1.96 0.75
N ASN A 45 18.12 0.72 0.83
CA ASN A 45 17.37 -0.36 1.44
C ASN A 45 17.14 -0.11 2.95
N GLN A 46 18.18 0.32 3.67
CA GLN A 46 18.08 0.69 5.08
C GLN A 46 17.11 1.86 5.31
N GLU A 47 17.14 2.89 4.46
CA GLU A 47 16.20 4.01 4.53
C GLU A 47 14.74 3.57 4.31
N LEU A 48 14.49 2.71 3.33
CA LEU A 48 13.17 2.15 3.07
C LEU A 48 12.67 1.29 4.25
N MET A 49 13.53 0.45 4.81
CA MET A 49 13.21 -0.35 5.99
C MET A 49 12.89 0.53 7.20
N HIS A 50 13.67 1.60 7.41
CA HIS A 50 13.40 2.55 8.48
C HIS A 50 12.06 3.26 8.28
N ARG A 51 11.75 3.68 7.05
CA ARG A 51 10.47 4.32 6.73
C ARG A 51 9.28 3.38 6.94
N LEU A 52 9.43 2.09 6.60
CA LEU A 52 8.41 1.07 6.88
C LEU A 52 8.20 0.88 8.39
N SER A 53 9.28 0.73 9.15
CA SER A 53 9.22 0.63 10.61
C SER A 53 8.56 1.86 11.23
N VAL A 54 8.92 3.07 10.80
CA VAL A 54 8.26 4.29 11.28
C VAL A 54 6.78 4.31 10.89
N MET A 55 6.40 3.84 9.71
CA MET A 55 4.99 3.75 9.29
C MET A 55 4.20 2.72 10.08
N GLU A 56 4.81 1.59 10.42
CA GLU A 56 4.24 0.56 11.30
C GLU A 56 4.05 1.10 12.72
N ASP A 57 5.05 1.79 13.26
CA ASP A 57 5.00 2.40 14.60
C ASP A 57 4.05 3.61 14.68
N SER A 58 3.98 4.40 13.61
CA SER A 58 3.03 5.53 13.47
C SER A 58 1.66 5.10 12.94
N GLY A 59 1.49 3.80 12.65
CA GLY A 59 0.31 3.19 12.06
C GLY A 59 -0.86 3.10 13.02
N ILE A 60 -1.86 3.92 12.73
CA ILE A 60 -3.27 3.69 13.02
C ILE A 60 -3.60 2.21 12.72
N HIS A 61 -3.77 1.39 13.75
CA HIS A 61 -4.39 0.08 13.59
C HIS A 61 -5.86 0.31 13.27
N THR A 62 -6.21 0.39 12.00
CA THR A 62 -7.61 0.25 11.58
C THR A 62 -7.99 -1.19 11.85
N ASN A 63 -8.75 -1.40 12.93
CA ASN A 63 -9.63 -2.52 13.23
C ASN A 63 -9.43 -3.79 12.37
N GLY A 64 -8.89 -4.83 12.99
CA GLY A 64 -8.91 -6.18 12.41
C GLY A 64 -7.78 -7.06 12.89
N GLU A 65 -7.91 -7.56 14.12
CA GLU A 65 -7.49 -8.91 14.50
C GLU A 65 -6.13 -9.40 13.96
N PHE A 66 -5.04 -9.10 14.67
CA PHE A 66 -3.91 -10.02 14.74
C PHE A 66 -3.20 -9.87 16.08
N SER A 67 -3.40 -10.88 16.92
CA SER A 67 -2.77 -11.07 18.20
C SER A 67 -1.31 -11.50 18.02
N GLU A 68 -0.36 -10.67 18.42
CA GLU A 68 0.98 -11.09 18.85
C GLU A 68 1.42 -10.15 20.01
N PRO A 69 1.91 -10.67 21.15
CA PRO A 69 2.26 -9.84 22.30
C PRO A 69 3.68 -9.29 22.10
N VAL A 70 3.82 -8.18 21.39
CA VAL A 70 5.05 -7.41 21.44
C VAL A 70 5.08 -6.67 22.79
N GLU A 71 5.90 -7.19 23.71
CA GLU A 71 6.23 -6.59 25.01
C GLU A 71 6.95 -5.24 24.82
N THR A 72 6.20 -4.22 24.43
CA THR A 72 6.60 -2.83 24.58
C THR A 72 5.64 -2.19 25.58
N PRO A 73 6.09 -1.24 26.43
CA PRO A 73 5.20 -0.51 27.31
C PRO A 73 4.37 0.44 26.46
N THR A 74 3.41 -0.13 25.73
CA THR A 74 2.41 0.62 25.01
C THR A 74 1.65 1.39 26.07
N ARG A 75 1.78 2.73 26.04
CA ARG A 75 0.82 3.59 26.74
C ARG A 75 -0.54 3.07 26.31
N SER A 76 -1.32 2.51 27.24
CA SER A 76 -2.63 1.93 26.95
C SER A 76 -3.41 2.96 26.14
N ARG A 77 -3.53 2.75 24.82
CA ARG A 77 -4.25 3.67 23.96
C ARG A 77 -5.69 3.66 24.46
N ALA A 78 -6.31 4.84 24.53
CA ALA A 78 -7.71 4.94 24.93
C ALA A 78 -8.54 4.01 24.02
N PRO A 79 -9.53 3.28 24.57
CA PRO A 79 -10.37 2.39 23.77
C PRO A 79 -11.01 3.14 22.59
N PRO A 80 -11.28 2.47 21.45
CA PRO A 80 -11.99 3.08 20.33
C PRO A 80 -13.27 3.75 20.81
N ARG A 81 -13.50 4.99 20.37
CA ARG A 81 -14.72 5.74 20.71
C ARG A 81 -15.89 5.16 19.93
N LEU A 82 -16.91 4.71 20.65
CA LEU A 82 -18.17 4.26 20.05
C LEU A 82 -18.92 5.49 19.52
N PHE A 83 -19.55 5.41 18.34
CA PHE A 83 -20.35 6.49 17.77
C PHE A 83 -21.57 5.89 17.08
N CYS A 84 -22.76 6.42 17.37
CA CYS A 84 -23.99 5.97 16.75
C CYS A 84 -24.46 6.98 15.71
N ASP A 85 -24.43 6.61 14.43
CA ASP A 85 -24.87 7.46 13.30
C ASP A 85 -26.40 7.71 13.30
N ILE A 86 -27.17 6.91 14.06
CA ILE A 86 -28.63 7.03 14.12
C ILE A 86 -29.07 8.17 15.04
N CYS A 87 -28.36 8.40 16.13
CA CYS A 87 -28.72 9.40 17.14
C CYS A 87 -27.62 10.44 17.43
N ASP A 88 -26.54 10.42 16.65
CA ASP A 88 -25.40 11.35 16.70
C ASP A 88 -24.76 11.49 18.09
N VAL A 89 -24.70 10.39 18.86
CA VAL A 89 -24.07 10.36 20.19
C VAL A 89 -22.74 9.61 20.17
N PHE A 90 -21.78 10.14 20.92
CA PHE A 90 -20.49 9.51 21.16
C PHE A 90 -20.49 8.71 22.48
N ASP A 91 -19.65 7.68 22.52
CA ASP A 91 -19.22 6.90 23.68
C ASP A 91 -20.33 6.14 24.45
N LEU A 92 -21.58 6.14 23.95
CA LEU A 92 -22.71 5.48 24.61
C LEU A 92 -23.00 4.08 24.03
N HIS A 93 -23.22 4.01 22.72
CA HIS A 93 -23.47 2.78 21.96
C HIS A 93 -22.99 3.00 20.52
N ASP A 94 -22.80 1.91 19.78
CA ASP A 94 -22.58 1.93 18.33
C ASP A 94 -23.93 1.81 17.60
N THR A 95 -23.94 2.04 16.30
CA THR A 95 -25.14 2.00 15.44
C THR A 95 -26.00 0.74 15.67
N GLU A 96 -25.39 -0.45 15.78
CA GLU A 96 -26.09 -1.73 15.94
C GLU A 96 -26.88 -1.88 17.26
N ASP A 97 -26.44 -1.20 18.32
CA ASP A 97 -27.06 -1.24 19.65
C ASP A 97 -28.03 -0.07 19.87
N CYS A 98 -28.36 0.68 18.82
CA CYS A 98 -29.21 1.85 18.95
C CYS A 98 -30.65 1.43 19.31
N PRO A 99 -31.20 1.88 20.46
CA PRO A 99 -32.58 1.54 20.83
C PRO A 99 -33.61 2.07 19.83
N GLN A 100 -33.26 3.12 19.08
CA GLN A 100 -34.11 3.65 18.00
C GLN A 100 -34.18 2.70 16.79
N GLN A 101 -33.17 1.85 16.58
CA GLN A 101 -33.17 0.85 15.51
C GLN A 101 -34.31 -0.16 15.69
N ALA A 102 -34.57 -0.61 16.93
CA ALA A 102 -35.66 -1.53 17.26
C ALA A 102 -37.05 -0.86 17.34
N MET A 103 -37.09 0.47 17.53
CA MET A 103 -38.32 1.26 17.58
C MET A 103 -38.79 1.67 16.18
N SER A 104 -37.93 1.51 15.17
CA SER A 104 -38.41 1.49 13.79
C SER A 104 -39.35 0.30 13.67
N SER A 105 -40.65 0.56 13.80
CA SER A 105 -41.68 -0.37 13.40
C SER A 105 -41.52 -0.53 11.89
N SER A 106 -40.57 -1.36 11.46
CA SER A 106 -40.45 -1.72 10.07
C SER A 106 -41.84 -2.24 9.70
N PRO A 107 -42.54 -1.61 8.74
CA PRO A 107 -43.81 -2.14 8.30
C PRO A 107 -43.60 -3.61 7.97
N GLU A 108 -44.59 -4.47 8.29
CA GLU A 108 -44.49 -5.89 7.96
C GLU A 108 -43.96 -6.02 6.53
N PRO A 109 -42.91 -6.82 6.29
CA PRO A 109 -42.30 -6.92 4.98
C PRO A 109 -43.41 -7.20 3.97
N SER A 110 -43.53 -6.33 2.96
CA SER A 110 -44.69 -6.37 2.08
C SER A 110 -44.80 -7.75 1.45
N ARG A 111 -45.91 -8.46 1.69
CA ARG A 111 -46.22 -9.73 1.03
C ARG A 111 -46.61 -9.56 -0.45
N HIS A 112 -46.45 -8.35 -0.99
CA HIS A 112 -46.54 -8.09 -2.42
C HIS A 112 -45.29 -8.67 -3.09
N HIS A 113 -45.38 -9.93 -3.49
CA HIS A 113 -44.52 -10.47 -4.53
C HIS A 113 -44.88 -9.75 -5.84
N GLY A 114 -44.20 -8.63 -6.10
CA GLY A 114 -44.24 -8.02 -7.43
C GLY A 114 -43.89 -9.08 -8.47
N ASP A 115 -44.54 -9.03 -9.64
CA ASP A 115 -44.18 -9.94 -10.73
C ASP A 115 -42.70 -9.68 -11.07
N PRO A 116 -41.79 -10.68 -10.93
CA PRO A 116 -40.37 -10.50 -11.22
C PRO A 116 -40.13 -10.15 -12.69
N LYS A 117 -41.12 -10.31 -13.58
CA LYS A 117 -41.07 -9.88 -14.98
C LYS A 117 -41.48 -8.43 -15.19
N ASN A 118 -42.12 -7.80 -14.19
CA ASN A 118 -42.58 -6.43 -14.28
C ASN A 118 -41.51 -5.49 -13.72
N THR A 119 -40.63 -5.01 -14.61
CA THR A 119 -39.61 -4.01 -14.25
C THR A 119 -40.28 -2.70 -13.88
N ARG A 120 -40.04 -2.22 -12.67
CA ARG A 120 -40.53 -0.90 -12.23
C ARG A 120 -39.97 0.18 -13.17
N PRO A 121 -40.81 1.02 -13.78
CA PRO A 121 -40.34 2.07 -14.68
C PRO A 121 -39.44 3.05 -13.92
N TYR A 122 -38.23 3.24 -14.44
CA TYR A 122 -37.20 4.13 -13.91
C TYR A 122 -36.77 5.10 -15.00
N CYS A 123 -36.61 6.37 -14.64
CA CYS A 123 -36.16 7.41 -15.54
C CYS A 123 -34.69 7.74 -15.24
N ASN A 124 -33.83 7.59 -16.25
CA ASN A 124 -32.41 7.93 -16.12
C ASN A 124 -32.15 9.44 -16.16
N ILE A 125 -33.12 10.26 -16.58
CA ILE A 125 -32.99 11.73 -16.64
C ILE A 125 -33.29 12.34 -15.27
N CYS A 126 -34.38 11.91 -14.63
CA CYS A 126 -34.79 12.40 -13.31
C CYS A 126 -34.24 11.58 -12.14
N GLU A 127 -33.63 10.42 -12.41
CA GLU A 127 -33.15 9.45 -11.40
C GLU A 127 -34.22 8.99 -10.40
N VAL A 128 -35.49 9.02 -10.81
CA VAL A 128 -36.63 8.58 -9.99
C VAL A 128 -37.39 7.43 -10.63
N PHE A 129 -38.05 6.65 -9.77
CA PHE A 129 -39.02 5.65 -10.20
C PHE A 129 -40.41 6.27 -10.41
N GLY A 130 -41.12 5.85 -11.45
CA GLY A 130 -42.50 6.28 -11.71
C GLY A 130 -42.84 6.51 -13.19
N HIS A 131 -41.84 6.70 -14.05
CA HIS A 131 -41.96 6.78 -15.50
C HIS A 131 -40.68 6.23 -16.14
N SER A 132 -40.74 5.83 -17.42
CA SER A 132 -39.54 5.46 -18.18
C SER A 132 -38.89 6.72 -18.76
N THR A 133 -37.61 6.62 -19.11
CA THR A 133 -36.87 7.69 -19.79
C THR A 133 -37.56 8.17 -21.08
N GLU A 134 -38.32 7.30 -21.76
CA GLU A 134 -39.06 7.64 -23.00
C GLU A 134 -40.29 8.53 -22.77
N GLN A 135 -40.78 8.58 -21.54
CA GLN A 135 -41.97 9.34 -21.13
C GLN A 135 -41.59 10.47 -20.16
N CYS A 136 -40.32 10.85 -20.13
CA CYS A 136 -39.82 11.91 -19.28
C CYS A 136 -40.17 13.29 -19.90
N ASP A 137 -40.80 14.15 -19.11
CA ASP A 137 -40.99 15.56 -19.42
C ASP A 137 -39.83 16.34 -18.77
N ASP A 138 -38.74 16.50 -19.52
CA ASP A 138 -37.48 17.12 -19.09
C ASP A 138 -37.53 18.66 -19.11
N GLU A 139 -38.66 19.26 -19.50
CA GLU A 139 -38.83 20.72 -19.58
C GLU A 139 -39.09 21.40 -18.22
N GLN A 140 -39.18 20.65 -17.11
CA GLN A 140 -39.32 21.20 -15.77
C GLN A 140 -37.96 21.33 -15.08
N THR A 141 -37.16 22.31 -15.51
CA THR A 141 -35.99 22.76 -14.75
C THR A 141 -36.47 23.67 -13.61
N PHE A 142 -36.23 23.28 -12.35
CA PHE A 142 -36.31 24.16 -11.18
C PHE A 142 -34.93 24.74 -10.84
#